data_AF-A0A371AWJ4-F1
#
_entry.id   AF-A0A371AWJ4-F1
#
_cell.length_a   1.000
_cell.length_b   1.000
_cell.length_c   1.000
_cell.angle_alpha   90.00
_cell.angle_beta   90.00
_cell.angle_gamma   90.00
#
_symmetry.space_group_name_H-M   'P 1'
#
loop_
_entity.id
_entity.type
_entity.pdbx_description
1 polymer ?
#
loop_
_entity_poly.entity_id
_entity_poly.type
_entity_poly.pdbx_seq_one_letter_code
_entity_poly.pdbx_strand_id
1 'polypeptide(L)'
;MYCKNIKWIKFFFTTLMIVFISLSQINIVNAEASFGHLYGDKDFKKKMIAVMGNVNESVPKKSVVYVSKNGSDSNKGTKRKPYKSFKRAISKLRPGDTLVIRKGTYKEPLNLLLNGKKNAYITIRNYPGEKVILDGTGKGNGTIMVNLNNSSYLRIHGLEIRNIKGLDVAGIRLENGSHHIFLTKNRIHNVKVSADKKDACANGIILWGENEKKAIHNIFIFANTIYNCKTGWAECISITGNNKYVNVIKNTIKNTGNIGIDFSGNYGYCSKASVDFPRYCVASDNNVVNCVSKYATSYGLYVDGGQNIVLENNTVRACGGGIEVGAEQVASKKKYAVRNIKVQNNYLVNNKENGLTVGGYATNLGNVYKVLLKDNICINNGKRGENLTISKAEDVYIKGNVFSNTKSNATIVYMPFSSKYTRNITFKKNRYYSAGGKKKAIFYFKGKEYKSYAKWLKVSKEKGSAFKKYNKKSKSDNFKYK
;
A
#
# COMPACT_ATOMS: atom_id res chain seq x y z
N MET A 1 -43.19 5.44 -50.21
CA MET A 1 -41.79 5.10 -49.84
C MET A 1 -41.65 5.07 -48.31
N TYR A 2 -40.44 4.79 -47.77
CA TYR A 2 -40.12 4.77 -46.32
C TYR A 2 -40.73 3.65 -45.44
N CYS A 3 -40.33 2.39 -45.66
CA CYS A 3 -40.35 1.37 -44.57
C CYS A 3 -39.33 0.22 -44.76
N LYS A 4 -38.01 0.50 -44.76
CA LYS A 4 -36.95 -0.56 -44.83
C LYS A 4 -35.76 -0.44 -43.86
N ASN A 5 -35.53 0.69 -43.18
CA ASN A 5 -34.25 0.94 -42.48
C ASN A 5 -34.16 0.46 -41.02
N ILE A 6 -35.23 -0.09 -40.42
CA ILE A 6 -35.25 -0.42 -38.98
C ILE A 6 -34.45 -1.69 -38.63
N LYS A 7 -34.34 -2.68 -39.54
CA LYS A 7 -33.60 -3.93 -39.27
C LYS A 7 -32.08 -3.71 -39.14
N TRP A 8 -31.48 -2.91 -40.02
CA TRP A 8 -30.05 -2.60 -39.99
C TRP A 8 -29.63 -1.89 -38.69
N ILE A 9 -30.44 -0.92 -38.22
CA ILE A 9 -30.17 -0.21 -36.96
C ILE A 9 -30.15 -1.18 -35.77
N LYS A 10 -31.13 -2.09 -35.66
CA LYS A 10 -31.14 -3.10 -34.58
C LYS A 10 -29.90 -3.99 -34.61
N PHE A 11 -29.48 -4.45 -35.80
CA PHE A 11 -28.29 -5.30 -35.95
C PHE A 11 -27.00 -4.56 -35.56
N PHE A 12 -26.85 -3.31 -35.99
CA PHE A 12 -25.70 -2.47 -35.60
C PHE A 12 -25.62 -2.29 -34.08
N PHE A 13 -26.75 -2.03 -33.41
CA PHE A 13 -26.79 -1.91 -31.95
C PHE A 13 -26.48 -3.21 -31.20
N THR A 14 -26.94 -4.38 -31.68
CA THR A 14 -26.60 -5.67 -31.04
C THR A 14 -25.14 -6.04 -31.25
N THR A 15 -24.58 -5.88 -32.45
CA THR A 15 -23.16 -6.13 -32.71
C THR A 15 -22.27 -5.19 -31.90
N LEU A 16 -22.61 -3.89 -31.79
CA LEU A 16 -21.85 -2.95 -30.98
C LEU A 16 -21.92 -3.31 -29.48
N MET A 17 -23.08 -3.72 -28.96
CA MET A 17 -23.20 -4.23 -27.59
C MET A 17 -22.35 -5.47 -27.34
N ILE A 18 -22.35 -6.45 -28.26
CA ILE A 18 -21.56 -7.68 -28.15
C ILE A 18 -20.05 -7.36 -28.11
N VAL A 19 -19.58 -6.43 -28.95
CA VAL A 19 -18.18 -5.96 -28.95
C VAL A 19 -17.82 -5.21 -27.66
N PHE A 20 -18.70 -4.35 -27.14
CA PHE A 20 -18.44 -3.70 -25.84
C PHE A 20 -18.44 -4.68 -24.67
N ILE A 21 -19.32 -5.69 -24.68
CA ILE A 21 -19.36 -6.75 -23.67
C ILE A 21 -18.08 -7.57 -23.73
N SER A 22 -17.66 -8.05 -24.90
CA SER A 22 -16.44 -8.87 -25.03
C SER A 22 -15.19 -8.09 -24.67
N LEU A 23 -15.05 -6.83 -25.10
CA LEU A 23 -13.96 -5.94 -24.67
C LEU A 23 -13.97 -5.71 -23.15
N SER A 24 -15.13 -5.54 -22.52
CA SER A 24 -15.20 -5.42 -21.05
C SER A 24 -14.76 -6.71 -20.34
N GLN A 25 -15.10 -7.88 -20.88
CA GLN A 25 -14.74 -9.19 -20.32
C GLN A 25 -13.25 -9.47 -20.49
N ILE A 26 -12.66 -9.14 -21.65
CA ILE A 26 -11.22 -9.23 -21.89
C ILE A 26 -10.45 -8.32 -20.91
N ASN A 27 -10.91 -7.08 -20.69
CA ASN A 27 -10.29 -6.19 -19.70
C ASN A 27 -10.42 -6.69 -18.25
N ILE A 28 -11.47 -7.45 -17.92
CA ILE A 28 -11.63 -8.12 -16.62
C ILE A 28 -10.67 -9.31 -16.51
N VAL A 29 -10.64 -10.22 -17.49
CA VAL A 29 -9.78 -11.41 -17.49
C VAL A 29 -8.30 -11.00 -17.45
N ASN A 30 -7.90 -9.99 -18.22
CA ASN A 30 -6.52 -9.50 -18.19
C ASN A 30 -6.18 -8.83 -16.84
N ALA A 31 -7.15 -8.16 -16.18
CA ALA A 31 -6.94 -7.62 -14.83
C ALA A 31 -6.89 -8.72 -13.74
N GLU A 32 -7.65 -9.81 -13.88
CA GLU A 32 -7.57 -11.00 -13.01
C GLU A 32 -6.25 -11.77 -13.21
N ALA A 33 -5.70 -11.75 -14.44
CA ALA A 33 -4.39 -12.33 -14.74
C ALA A 33 -3.21 -11.43 -14.31
N SER A 34 -3.36 -10.10 -14.37
CA SER A 34 -2.24 -9.17 -14.13
C SER A 34 -2.02 -8.81 -12.65
N PHE A 35 -3.04 -8.89 -11.80
CA PHE A 35 -2.95 -8.50 -10.38
C PHE A 35 -3.01 -9.71 -9.46
N GLY A 36 -2.08 -9.76 -8.50
CA GLY A 36 -1.84 -10.90 -7.61
C GLY A 36 -2.88 -11.07 -6.48
N HIS A 37 -2.41 -11.33 -5.26
CA HIS A 37 -3.23 -11.82 -4.13
C HIS A 37 -4.23 -10.77 -3.60
N LEU A 38 -5.36 -10.57 -4.29
CA LEU A 38 -6.47 -9.75 -3.80
C LEU A 38 -7.14 -10.39 -2.57
N TYR A 39 -7.41 -9.58 -1.55
CA TYR A 39 -8.09 -9.96 -0.32
C TYR A 39 -9.44 -9.26 -0.14
N GLY A 40 -10.37 -9.94 0.53
CA GLY A 40 -11.76 -9.51 0.71
C GLY A 40 -12.77 -10.57 0.28
N ASP A 41 -14.06 -10.25 0.36
CA ASP A 41 -15.13 -11.14 -0.12
C ASP A 41 -15.25 -11.15 -1.66
N LYS A 42 -16.02 -12.10 -2.17
CA LYS A 42 -16.18 -12.37 -3.61
C LYS A 42 -16.74 -11.19 -4.40
N ASP A 43 -17.63 -10.37 -3.83
CA ASP A 43 -18.17 -9.19 -4.52
C ASP A 43 -17.19 -8.03 -4.48
N PHE A 44 -16.58 -7.76 -3.32
CA PHE A 44 -15.58 -6.70 -3.19
C PHE A 44 -14.39 -6.94 -4.15
N LYS A 45 -13.87 -8.17 -4.25
CA LYS A 45 -12.82 -8.51 -5.23
C LYS A 45 -13.25 -8.21 -6.66
N LYS A 46 -14.44 -8.68 -7.09
CA LYS A 46 -14.97 -8.42 -8.45
C LYS A 46 -15.06 -6.92 -8.76
N LYS A 47 -15.43 -6.09 -7.76
CA LYS A 47 -15.47 -4.63 -7.89
C LYS A 47 -14.08 -3.99 -7.94
N MET A 48 -13.09 -4.50 -7.19
CA MET A 48 -11.69 -4.07 -7.33
C MET A 48 -11.18 -4.35 -8.75
N ILE A 49 -11.40 -5.56 -9.26
CA ILE A 49 -11.01 -5.99 -10.63
C ILE A 49 -11.61 -5.07 -11.70
N ALA A 50 -12.92 -4.79 -11.64
CA ALA A 50 -13.58 -3.86 -12.56
C ALA A 50 -12.94 -2.45 -12.53
N VAL A 51 -12.64 -1.92 -11.34
CA VAL A 51 -11.95 -0.63 -11.16
C VAL A 51 -10.51 -0.65 -11.70
N MET A 52 -9.80 -1.78 -11.61
CA MET A 52 -8.44 -1.92 -12.16
C MET A 52 -8.41 -1.97 -13.69
N GLY A 53 -9.35 -2.71 -14.30
CA GLY A 53 -9.56 -2.74 -15.76
C GLY A 53 -10.16 -1.46 -16.34
N ASN A 54 -10.44 -0.45 -15.51
CA ASN A 54 -11.23 0.76 -15.85
C ASN A 54 -12.60 0.43 -16.49
N VAL A 55 -13.17 -0.74 -16.21
CA VAL A 55 -14.50 -1.09 -16.65
C VAL A 55 -15.50 -0.25 -15.87
N ASN A 56 -16.33 0.50 -16.58
CA ASN A 56 -17.45 1.22 -15.98
C ASN A 56 -18.44 0.18 -15.42
N GLU A 57 -18.38 -0.09 -14.10
CA GLU A 57 -19.51 -0.70 -13.39
C GLU A 57 -20.78 0.05 -13.78
N SER A 58 -21.84 -0.68 -14.13
CA SER A 58 -23.14 -0.12 -14.48
C SER A 58 -23.74 0.59 -13.26
N VAL A 59 -23.43 1.88 -13.11
CA VAL A 59 -23.94 2.72 -12.02
C VAL A 59 -25.47 2.76 -12.15
N PRO A 60 -26.24 2.30 -11.14
CA PRO A 60 -27.69 2.40 -11.18
C PRO A 60 -28.10 3.87 -11.33
N LYS A 61 -29.05 4.18 -12.23
CA LYS A 61 -29.58 5.55 -12.37
C LYS A 61 -30.19 6.00 -11.04
N LYS A 62 -29.44 6.82 -10.31
CA LYS A 62 -29.73 7.33 -8.95
C LYS A 62 -29.36 8.81 -8.85
N SER A 63 -29.66 9.43 -7.71
CA SER A 63 -29.60 10.88 -7.57
C SER A 63 -28.15 11.38 -7.62
N VAL A 64 -27.94 12.49 -8.34
CA VAL A 64 -26.65 13.17 -8.40
C VAL A 64 -26.77 14.50 -7.67
N VAL A 65 -26.12 14.59 -6.51
CA VAL A 65 -26.07 15.79 -5.67
C VAL A 65 -24.82 16.58 -6.01
N TYR A 66 -24.94 17.90 -6.19
CA TYR A 66 -23.84 18.77 -6.59
C TYR A 66 -23.48 19.76 -5.47
N VAL A 67 -22.17 19.96 -5.27
CA VAL A 67 -21.60 21.02 -4.41
C VAL A 67 -20.74 21.97 -5.24
N SER A 68 -20.83 23.27 -4.96
CA SER A 68 -20.02 24.32 -5.57
C SER A 68 -19.67 25.38 -4.54
N LYS A 69 -18.46 25.96 -4.61
CA LYS A 69 -18.06 27.12 -3.79
C LYS A 69 -19.06 28.29 -3.91
N ASN A 70 -19.66 28.45 -5.09
CA ASN A 70 -20.64 29.49 -5.41
C ASN A 70 -22.10 28.97 -5.30
N GLY A 71 -22.32 27.86 -4.60
CA GLY A 71 -23.66 27.33 -4.31
C GLY A 71 -24.34 28.01 -3.12
N SER A 72 -25.52 27.51 -2.76
CA SER A 72 -26.26 27.89 -1.55
C SER A 72 -26.89 26.64 -0.93
N ASP A 73 -26.98 26.56 0.40
CA ASP A 73 -27.59 25.41 1.08
C ASP A 73 -29.12 25.41 1.07
N SER A 74 -29.73 26.53 0.62
CA SER A 74 -31.14 26.63 0.24
C SER A 74 -31.45 26.07 -1.16
N ASN A 75 -30.45 25.76 -1.98
CA ASN A 75 -30.67 25.21 -3.32
C ASN A 75 -31.21 23.76 -3.31
N LYS A 76 -31.58 23.25 -4.48
CA LYS A 76 -32.07 21.86 -4.67
C LYS A 76 -30.95 20.83 -4.94
N GLY A 77 -29.67 21.18 -4.75
CA GLY A 77 -28.53 20.27 -4.94
C GLY A 77 -28.27 19.80 -6.37
N THR A 78 -28.81 20.48 -7.39
CA THR A 78 -28.71 20.10 -8.81
C THR A 78 -27.49 20.74 -9.49
N LYS A 79 -27.11 20.28 -10.70
CA LYS A 79 -26.00 20.88 -11.47
C LYS A 79 -26.16 22.40 -11.70
N ARG A 80 -27.40 22.89 -11.86
CA ARG A 80 -27.72 24.32 -12.05
C ARG A 80 -27.92 25.08 -10.73
N LYS A 81 -28.42 24.43 -9.68
CA LYS A 81 -28.58 25.00 -8.33
C LYS A 81 -27.92 24.07 -7.30
N PRO A 82 -26.58 24.10 -7.15
CA PRO A 82 -25.82 23.23 -6.26
C PRO A 82 -25.82 23.70 -4.81
N TYR A 83 -25.55 22.79 -3.87
CA TYR A 83 -25.28 23.11 -2.47
C TYR A 83 -23.94 23.84 -2.29
N LYS A 84 -23.77 24.53 -1.16
CA LYS A 84 -22.54 25.24 -0.79
C LYS A 84 -21.64 24.38 0.09
N SER A 85 -22.21 23.75 1.12
CA SER A 85 -21.47 22.92 2.08
C SER A 85 -21.51 21.43 1.73
N PHE A 86 -20.47 20.72 2.16
CA PHE A 86 -20.46 19.27 2.19
C PHE A 86 -21.45 18.74 3.21
N LYS A 87 -21.55 19.32 4.41
CA LYS A 87 -22.54 18.95 5.44
C LYS A 87 -23.96 18.90 4.87
N ARG A 88 -24.38 19.92 4.11
CA ARG A 88 -25.69 19.95 3.46
C ARG A 88 -25.84 18.86 2.40
N ALA A 89 -24.86 18.66 1.53
CA ALA A 89 -24.95 17.67 0.47
C ALA A 89 -24.92 16.22 0.99
N ILE A 90 -24.03 15.93 1.94
CA ILE A 90 -23.91 14.65 2.66
C ILE A 90 -25.25 14.29 3.31
N SER A 91 -25.97 15.26 3.90
CA SER A 91 -27.30 15.05 4.50
C SER A 91 -28.42 14.63 3.52
N LYS A 92 -28.12 14.57 2.20
CA LYS A 92 -29.08 14.19 1.15
C LYS A 92 -28.73 12.91 0.41
N LEU A 93 -27.56 12.32 0.65
CA LEU A 93 -27.11 11.11 -0.04
C LEU A 93 -27.80 9.86 0.54
N ARG A 94 -28.34 9.02 -0.35
CA ARG A 94 -28.89 7.69 -0.05
C ARG A 94 -28.03 6.60 -0.71
N PRO A 95 -28.12 5.32 -0.31
CA PRO A 95 -27.32 4.24 -0.90
C PRO A 95 -27.38 4.19 -2.43
N GLY A 96 -26.24 4.43 -3.07
CA GLY A 96 -26.07 4.45 -4.53
C GLY A 96 -26.11 5.83 -5.19
N ASP A 97 -26.39 6.90 -4.44
CA ASP A 97 -26.32 8.27 -4.95
C ASP A 97 -24.86 8.73 -5.16
N THR A 98 -24.67 9.77 -5.98
CA THR A 98 -23.35 10.35 -6.25
C THR A 98 -23.29 11.83 -5.84
N LEU A 99 -22.33 12.17 -4.97
CA LEU A 99 -21.90 13.54 -4.72
C LEU A 99 -20.84 13.95 -5.75
N VAL A 100 -21.15 14.96 -6.55
CA VAL A 100 -20.25 15.55 -7.54
C VAL A 100 -19.84 16.95 -7.10
N ILE A 101 -18.57 17.10 -6.72
CA ILE A 101 -18.00 18.37 -6.28
C ILE A 101 -17.46 19.13 -7.50
N ARG A 102 -17.88 20.38 -7.68
CA ARG A 102 -17.45 21.28 -8.77
C ARG A 102 -16.07 21.90 -8.48
N LYS A 103 -15.36 22.32 -9.53
CA LYS A 103 -14.05 23.02 -9.48
C LYS A 103 -14.02 24.06 -8.34
N GLY A 104 -13.02 23.96 -7.46
CA GLY A 104 -12.88 24.92 -6.35
C GLY A 104 -11.94 24.44 -5.25
N THR A 105 -11.66 25.36 -4.32
CA THR A 105 -10.91 25.11 -3.08
C THR A 105 -11.86 25.21 -1.89
N TYR A 106 -11.94 24.15 -1.10
CA TYR A 106 -12.86 23.98 0.01
C TYR A 106 -12.05 23.80 1.32
N LYS A 107 -12.35 24.63 2.34
CA LYS A 107 -11.81 24.49 3.71
C LYS A 107 -12.72 23.65 4.63
N GLU A 108 -13.80 23.08 4.10
CA GLU A 108 -14.68 22.18 4.85
C GLU A 108 -14.15 20.74 4.72
N PRO A 109 -13.96 19.99 5.84
CA PRO A 109 -13.65 18.57 5.77
C PRO A 109 -14.83 17.73 5.26
N LEU A 110 -14.53 16.64 4.55
CA LEU A 110 -15.52 15.59 4.25
C LEU A 110 -15.66 14.67 5.46
N ASN A 111 -16.54 15.01 6.39
CA ASN A 111 -16.91 14.15 7.51
C ASN A 111 -18.02 13.17 7.07
N LEU A 112 -17.66 11.90 6.91
CA LEU A 112 -18.53 10.85 6.39
C LEU A 112 -18.91 9.89 7.52
N LEU A 113 -20.20 9.87 7.82
CA LEU A 113 -20.89 8.93 8.69
C LEU A 113 -22.03 8.29 7.85
N LEU A 114 -21.66 7.71 6.71
CA LEU A 114 -22.59 7.25 5.68
C LEU A 114 -22.38 5.78 5.34
N ASN A 115 -23.49 5.09 5.12
CA ASN A 115 -23.52 3.67 4.80
C ASN A 115 -24.35 3.47 3.53
N GLY A 116 -23.68 3.06 2.44
CA GLY A 116 -24.32 2.58 1.22
C GLY A 116 -24.85 1.15 1.38
N LYS A 117 -24.99 0.43 0.27
CA LYS A 117 -25.28 -1.02 0.26
C LYS A 117 -24.36 -1.73 -0.73
N LYS A 118 -24.21 -3.05 -0.58
CA LYS A 118 -23.37 -3.92 -1.44
C LYS A 118 -23.61 -3.72 -2.95
N ASN A 119 -24.86 -3.53 -3.37
CA ASN A 119 -25.26 -3.25 -4.76
C ASN A 119 -25.47 -1.75 -5.06
N ALA A 120 -25.24 -0.85 -4.10
CA ALA A 120 -25.52 0.58 -4.20
C ALA A 120 -24.53 1.39 -3.35
N TYR A 121 -23.30 1.53 -3.84
CA TYR A 121 -22.24 2.30 -3.21
C TYR A 121 -22.48 3.81 -3.36
N ILE A 122 -22.34 4.58 -2.29
CA ILE A 122 -22.37 6.05 -2.37
C ILE A 122 -21.02 6.53 -2.93
N THR A 123 -21.06 7.36 -3.96
CA THR A 123 -19.85 7.82 -4.66
C THR A 123 -19.63 9.31 -4.43
N ILE A 124 -18.44 9.69 -3.96
CA ILE A 124 -18.04 11.08 -3.69
C ILE A 124 -16.84 11.38 -4.60
N ARG A 125 -17.03 12.29 -5.55
CA ARG A 125 -16.09 12.49 -6.65
C ARG A 125 -15.98 13.96 -7.08
N ASN A 126 -14.85 14.29 -7.71
CA ASN A 126 -14.76 15.50 -8.52
C ASN A 126 -15.71 15.44 -9.74
N TYR A 127 -16.19 16.58 -10.22
CA TYR A 127 -16.78 16.66 -11.56
C TYR A 127 -15.74 16.25 -12.62
N PRO A 128 -16.07 15.46 -13.65
CA PRO A 128 -15.09 14.99 -14.63
C PRO A 128 -14.28 16.14 -15.26
N GLY A 129 -12.95 16.00 -15.30
CA GLY A 129 -12.03 17.04 -15.79
C GLY A 129 -11.80 18.22 -14.83
N GLU A 130 -12.59 18.39 -13.78
CA GLU A 130 -12.46 19.52 -12.86
C GLU A 130 -11.58 19.20 -11.65
N LYS A 131 -10.75 20.19 -11.28
CA LYS A 131 -9.89 20.10 -10.10
C LYS A 131 -10.65 20.55 -8.84
N VAL A 132 -10.87 19.60 -7.93
CA VAL A 132 -11.43 19.81 -6.59
C VAL A 132 -10.31 19.72 -5.57
N ILE A 133 -10.19 20.74 -4.72
CA ILE A 133 -9.15 20.86 -3.71
C ILE A 133 -9.81 20.93 -2.32
N LEU A 134 -9.47 20.00 -1.44
CA LEU A 134 -9.69 20.09 0.00
C LEU A 134 -8.40 20.64 0.63
N ASP A 135 -8.47 21.83 1.24
CA ASP A 135 -7.29 22.57 1.69
C ASP A 135 -7.34 22.81 3.20
N GLY A 136 -6.40 22.20 3.94
CA GLY A 136 -6.30 22.25 5.40
C GLY A 136 -5.64 23.51 5.97
N THR A 137 -5.35 24.52 5.15
CA THR A 137 -4.58 25.71 5.58
C THR A 137 -5.30 26.46 6.71
N GLY A 138 -4.67 26.48 7.89
CA GLY A 138 -5.16 27.13 9.10
C GLY A 138 -6.07 26.27 9.99
N LYS A 139 -6.11 24.94 9.81
CA LYS A 139 -6.96 24.04 10.62
C LYS A 139 -6.32 23.55 11.92
N GLY A 140 -5.01 23.38 11.98
CA GLY A 140 -4.29 23.00 13.20
C GLY A 140 -4.29 21.50 13.53
N ASN A 141 -4.14 21.16 14.80
CA ASN A 141 -4.03 19.78 15.30
C ASN A 141 -5.35 18.99 15.11
N GLY A 142 -5.26 17.66 15.03
CA GLY A 142 -6.42 16.77 14.83
C GLY A 142 -7.13 16.89 13.48
N THR A 143 -6.61 17.70 12.55
CA THR A 143 -7.22 17.94 11.24
C THR A 143 -7.23 16.68 10.38
N ILE A 144 -8.41 16.11 10.18
CA ILE A 144 -8.69 15.08 9.16
C ILE A 144 -9.48 15.75 8.03
N MET A 145 -8.98 15.75 6.78
CA MET A 145 -9.68 16.41 5.66
C MET A 145 -10.74 15.52 4.98
N VAL A 146 -10.59 14.19 5.06
CA VAL A 146 -11.65 13.22 4.74
C VAL A 146 -11.69 12.18 5.86
N ASN A 147 -12.72 12.25 6.70
CA ASN A 147 -12.92 11.31 7.80
C ASN A 147 -14.03 10.32 7.45
N LEU A 148 -13.76 9.03 7.56
CA LEU A 148 -14.73 7.95 7.35
C LEU A 148 -14.91 7.21 8.67
N ASN A 149 -15.97 7.53 9.41
CA ASN A 149 -16.26 6.92 10.71
C ASN A 149 -17.46 5.98 10.60
N ASN A 150 -17.30 4.73 11.04
CA ASN A 150 -18.30 3.64 11.01
C ASN A 150 -19.11 3.64 9.68
N SER A 151 -18.39 3.79 8.57
CA SER A 151 -18.93 4.13 7.24
C SER A 151 -18.66 3.04 6.22
N SER A 152 -19.58 2.81 5.29
CA SER A 152 -19.49 1.65 4.40
C SER A 152 -20.04 1.81 3.00
N TYR A 153 -19.55 0.96 2.10
CA TYR A 153 -19.94 0.93 0.68
C TYR A 153 -19.77 2.32 0.05
N LEU A 154 -18.59 2.93 0.25
CA LEU A 154 -18.25 4.26 -0.21
C LEU A 154 -17.17 4.23 -1.30
N ARG A 155 -17.21 5.21 -2.21
CA ARG A 155 -16.15 5.44 -3.21
C ARG A 155 -15.70 6.90 -3.15
N ILE A 156 -14.42 7.15 -2.82
CA ILE A 156 -13.79 8.47 -2.75
C ILE A 156 -12.84 8.62 -3.93
N HIS A 157 -13.12 9.56 -4.84
CA HIS A 157 -12.50 9.59 -6.17
C HIS A 157 -12.02 10.96 -6.65
N GLY A 158 -10.78 11.02 -7.13
CA GLY A 158 -10.27 12.14 -7.93
C GLY A 158 -10.11 13.48 -7.19
N LEU A 159 -10.00 13.46 -5.86
CA LEU A 159 -9.85 14.67 -5.03
C LEU A 159 -8.37 15.05 -4.87
N GLU A 160 -8.04 16.34 -4.89
CA GLU A 160 -6.77 16.85 -4.32
C GLU A 160 -6.99 17.23 -2.86
N ILE A 161 -6.16 16.71 -1.95
CA ILE A 161 -6.26 16.89 -0.50
C ILE A 161 -4.90 17.39 -0.02
N ARG A 162 -4.84 18.59 0.59
CA ARG A 162 -3.54 19.23 0.79
C ARG A 162 -3.42 20.25 1.92
N ASN A 163 -2.17 20.66 2.15
CA ASN A 163 -1.77 21.78 3.00
C ASN A 163 -2.27 21.66 4.45
N ILE A 164 -2.13 20.46 5.01
CA ILE A 164 -2.57 20.13 6.36
C ILE A 164 -1.34 20.22 7.29
N LYS A 165 -1.40 21.09 8.31
CA LYS A 165 -0.32 21.25 9.31
C LYS A 165 -0.89 21.21 10.73
N GLY A 166 -0.38 20.30 11.55
CA GLY A 166 -0.79 20.09 12.95
C GLY A 166 -0.11 18.86 13.55
N LEU A 167 -0.40 18.55 14.81
CA LEU A 167 -0.23 17.21 15.37
C LEU A 167 -1.44 16.35 15.03
N ASP A 168 -1.25 15.06 14.82
CA ASP A 168 -2.28 14.02 14.67
C ASP A 168 -3.24 14.26 13.48
N VAL A 169 -2.69 14.83 12.41
CA VAL A 169 -3.41 15.23 11.20
C VAL A 169 -3.36 14.19 10.09
N ALA A 170 -4.41 14.09 9.26
CA ALA A 170 -4.40 13.17 8.12
C ALA A 170 -5.11 13.72 6.87
N GLY A 171 -4.63 13.30 5.70
CA GLY A 171 -5.33 13.52 4.43
C GLY A 171 -6.66 12.77 4.39
N ILE A 172 -6.61 11.45 4.62
CA ILE A 172 -7.78 10.58 4.78
C ILE A 172 -7.60 9.72 6.03
N ARG A 173 -8.62 9.62 6.88
CA ARG A 173 -8.68 8.63 7.96
C ARG A 173 -9.92 7.74 7.80
N LEU A 174 -9.74 6.45 8.04
CA LEU A 174 -10.82 5.49 8.26
C LEU A 174 -10.78 5.10 9.75
N GLU A 175 -11.89 5.32 10.46
CA GLU A 175 -12.07 4.89 11.84
C GLU A 175 -12.77 3.51 11.90
N ASN A 176 -12.72 2.92 13.09
CA ASN A 176 -13.38 1.67 13.50
C ASN A 176 -14.72 1.35 12.80
N GLY A 177 -14.86 0.10 12.36
CA GLY A 177 -16.05 -0.45 11.72
C GLY A 177 -16.26 -0.04 10.26
N SER A 178 -15.42 0.85 9.71
CA SER A 178 -15.54 1.29 8.32
C SER A 178 -15.13 0.19 7.35
N HIS A 179 -15.98 -0.11 6.35
CA HIS A 179 -15.74 -1.26 5.48
C HIS A 179 -16.29 -1.15 4.04
N HIS A 180 -15.73 -1.91 3.11
CA HIS A 180 -16.09 -1.90 1.68
C HIS A 180 -15.91 -0.50 1.07
N ILE A 181 -14.67 0.00 1.08
CA ILE A 181 -14.33 1.38 0.69
C ILE A 181 -13.29 1.40 -0.44
N PHE A 182 -13.54 2.26 -1.44
CA PHE A 182 -12.65 2.53 -2.56
C PHE A 182 -12.03 3.94 -2.41
N LEU A 183 -10.73 4.02 -2.14
CA LEU A 183 -9.96 5.27 -2.23
C LEU A 183 -9.20 5.25 -3.56
N THR A 184 -9.68 6.01 -4.56
CA THR A 184 -9.24 5.85 -5.96
C THR A 184 -8.79 7.15 -6.63
N LYS A 185 -7.60 7.14 -7.26
CA LYS A 185 -7.08 8.24 -8.10
C LYS A 185 -7.02 9.61 -7.39
N ASN A 186 -6.91 9.65 -6.06
CA ASN A 186 -6.79 10.88 -5.27
C ASN A 186 -5.33 11.38 -5.23
N ARG A 187 -5.14 12.68 -5.00
CA ARG A 187 -3.83 13.34 -4.83
C ARG A 187 -3.73 13.89 -3.42
N ILE A 188 -2.82 13.37 -2.58
CA ILE A 188 -2.67 13.79 -1.18
C ILE A 188 -1.27 14.39 -1.00
N HIS A 189 -1.15 15.66 -0.59
CA HIS A 189 0.18 16.26 -0.49
C HIS A 189 0.32 17.38 0.53
N ASN A 190 1.56 17.70 0.91
CA ASN A 190 1.86 18.72 1.92
C ASN A 190 1.16 18.46 3.28
N VAL A 191 0.94 17.19 3.67
CA VAL A 191 0.52 16.83 5.03
C VAL A 191 1.75 16.83 5.93
N LYS A 192 1.78 17.63 7.00
CA LYS A 192 3.00 17.93 7.76
C LYS A 192 2.73 18.03 9.26
N VAL A 193 3.61 17.47 10.08
CA VAL A 193 3.64 17.79 11.51
C VAL A 193 3.85 19.28 11.76
N SER A 194 3.27 19.80 12.84
CA SER A 194 3.43 21.21 13.23
C SER A 194 4.77 21.51 13.91
N ALA A 195 5.30 20.55 14.67
CA ALA A 195 6.56 20.61 15.41
C ALA A 195 7.44 19.39 15.14
N ASP A 196 8.75 19.54 15.32
CA ASP A 196 9.76 18.51 15.10
C ASP A 196 10.11 17.83 16.45
N LYS A 197 9.16 17.06 17.01
CA LYS A 197 9.28 16.40 18.34
C LYS A 197 8.96 14.91 18.28
N LYS A 198 9.33 14.15 19.33
CA LYS A 198 8.94 12.74 19.49
C LYS A 198 7.41 12.59 19.44
N ASP A 199 6.95 11.51 18.81
CA ASP A 199 5.55 11.11 18.72
C ASP A 199 4.64 12.18 18.06
N ALA A 200 5.21 13.14 17.34
CA ALA A 200 4.45 14.02 16.44
C ALA A 200 4.08 13.24 15.18
N CYS A 201 2.78 13.05 14.94
CA CYS A 201 2.26 12.19 13.88
C CYS A 201 1.49 12.97 12.81
N ALA A 202 1.65 12.60 11.54
CA ALA A 202 0.85 13.12 10.43
C ALA A 202 0.82 12.14 9.23
N ASN A 203 -0.36 11.75 8.73
CA ASN A 203 -0.49 10.65 7.75
C ASN A 203 -1.07 11.10 6.40
N GLY A 204 -0.64 10.47 5.31
CA GLY A 204 -1.32 10.63 4.01
C GLY A 204 -2.69 9.96 4.03
N ILE A 205 -2.70 8.67 4.35
CA ILE A 205 -3.90 7.85 4.63
C ILE A 205 -3.62 7.04 5.90
N ILE A 206 -4.60 6.94 6.80
CA ILE A 206 -4.50 6.07 7.99
C ILE A 206 -5.81 5.31 8.24
N LEU A 207 -5.69 3.99 8.50
CA LEU A 207 -6.79 3.10 8.85
C LEU A 207 -6.64 2.73 10.32
N TRP A 208 -7.34 3.44 11.20
CA TRP A 208 -7.15 3.43 12.66
C TRP A 208 -8.03 2.36 13.33
N GLY A 209 -7.46 1.16 13.50
CA GLY A 209 -8.17 -0.04 13.97
C GLY A 209 -8.07 -0.30 15.48
N GLU A 210 -8.31 0.69 16.33
CA GLU A 210 -8.22 0.56 17.81
C GLU A 210 -9.36 -0.24 18.47
N ASN A 211 -10.45 -0.56 17.75
CA ASN A 211 -11.58 -1.28 18.34
C ASN A 211 -11.60 -2.77 17.98
N GLU A 212 -11.36 -3.65 18.96
CA GLU A 212 -11.33 -5.11 18.79
C GLU A 212 -12.63 -5.71 18.21
N LYS A 213 -13.79 -5.09 18.47
CA LYS A 213 -15.12 -5.54 18.03
C LYS A 213 -15.50 -4.97 16.65
N LYS A 214 -14.90 -3.85 16.23
CA LYS A 214 -15.22 -3.12 15.00
C LYS A 214 -14.01 -3.00 14.05
N ALA A 215 -13.58 -4.13 13.50
CA ALA A 215 -12.49 -4.18 12.52
C ALA A 215 -12.77 -3.33 11.28
N ILE A 216 -11.76 -2.62 10.77
CA ILE A 216 -11.78 -1.98 9.44
C ILE A 216 -11.50 -3.07 8.39
N HIS A 217 -12.32 -3.15 7.33
CA HIS A 217 -12.12 -4.20 6.32
C HIS A 217 -12.65 -3.97 4.90
N ASN A 218 -12.19 -4.79 3.95
CA ASN A 218 -12.53 -4.65 2.52
C ASN A 218 -12.21 -3.23 2.03
N ILE A 219 -10.94 -2.84 2.11
CA ILE A 219 -10.47 -1.51 1.72
C ILE A 219 -9.59 -1.64 0.47
N PHE A 220 -9.84 -0.78 -0.52
CA PHE A 220 -9.05 -0.71 -1.74
C PHE A 220 -8.47 0.70 -1.92
N ILE A 221 -7.16 0.81 -1.75
CA ILE A 221 -6.39 2.04 -1.92
C ILE A 221 -5.68 1.92 -3.26
N PHE A 222 -6.25 2.49 -4.32
CA PHE A 222 -5.84 2.25 -5.70
C PHE A 222 -5.47 3.50 -6.50
N ALA A 223 -4.29 3.46 -7.11
CA ALA A 223 -3.80 4.47 -8.05
C ALA A 223 -3.81 5.92 -7.50
N ASN A 224 -3.67 6.08 -6.18
CA ASN A 224 -3.53 7.40 -5.55
C ASN A 224 -2.07 7.88 -5.63
N THR A 225 -1.87 9.19 -5.60
CA THR A 225 -0.55 9.82 -5.61
C THR A 225 -0.36 10.64 -4.33
N ILE A 226 0.55 10.20 -3.45
CA ILE A 226 0.81 10.83 -2.16
C ILE A 226 2.23 11.41 -2.15
N TYR A 227 2.42 12.69 -1.83
CA TYR A 227 3.74 13.33 -1.97
C TYR A 227 4.03 14.54 -1.07
N ASN A 228 5.32 14.80 -0.84
CA ASN A 228 5.83 15.94 -0.08
C ASN A 228 5.25 16.06 1.35
N CYS A 229 4.97 14.91 1.99
CA CYS A 229 4.43 14.84 3.35
C CYS A 229 5.58 14.78 4.39
N LYS A 230 5.51 15.57 5.46
CA LYS A 230 6.42 15.48 6.61
C LYS A 230 5.69 14.79 7.76
N THR A 231 5.71 13.46 7.76
CA THR A 231 4.86 12.62 8.62
C THR A 231 5.28 12.59 10.09
N GLY A 232 6.46 13.13 10.40
CA GLY A 232 7.06 13.09 11.73
C GLY A 232 7.47 11.66 12.07
N TRP A 233 6.93 11.14 13.17
CA TRP A 233 7.14 9.77 13.62
C TRP A 233 6.18 8.77 12.97
N ALA A 234 5.07 9.23 12.39
CA ALA A 234 4.13 8.38 11.68
C ALA A 234 4.50 8.14 10.19
N GLU A 235 3.70 7.35 9.49
CA GLU A 235 3.94 6.79 8.15
C GLU A 235 3.02 7.42 7.10
N CYS A 236 3.35 7.26 5.81
CA CYS A 236 2.59 7.92 4.75
C CYS A 236 1.26 7.22 4.42
N ILE A 237 1.25 5.89 4.36
CA ILE A 237 0.03 5.07 4.42
C ILE A 237 0.17 4.09 5.59
N SER A 238 -0.70 4.23 6.59
CA SER A 238 -0.65 3.43 7.82
C SER A 238 -1.90 2.54 7.91
N ILE A 239 -1.69 1.23 7.96
CA ILE A 239 -2.76 0.25 8.20
C ILE A 239 -2.48 -0.34 9.58
N THR A 240 -3.21 0.07 10.62
CA THR A 240 -2.77 -0.16 12.00
C THR A 240 -3.84 -0.82 12.89
N GLY A 241 -3.43 -1.70 13.80
CA GLY A 241 -4.34 -2.44 14.69
C GLY A 241 -5.30 -3.38 13.95
N ASN A 242 -6.58 -3.38 14.31
CA ASN A 242 -7.62 -4.29 13.85
C ASN A 242 -8.11 -4.07 12.40
N ASN A 243 -7.20 -4.23 11.46
CA ASN A 243 -7.44 -4.17 10.02
C ASN A 243 -7.46 -5.57 9.38
N LYS A 244 -8.33 -5.81 8.40
CA LYS A 244 -8.29 -7.03 7.57
C LYS A 244 -8.74 -6.79 6.13
N TYR A 245 -8.25 -7.55 5.17
CA TYR A 245 -8.67 -7.42 3.76
C TYR A 245 -8.42 -6.00 3.18
N VAL A 246 -7.19 -5.51 3.35
CA VAL A 246 -6.74 -4.21 2.81
C VAL A 246 -5.83 -4.42 1.61
N ASN A 247 -6.13 -3.72 0.51
CA ASN A 247 -5.47 -3.88 -0.78
C ASN A 247 -4.91 -2.51 -1.20
N VAL A 248 -3.58 -2.35 -1.16
CA VAL A 248 -2.86 -1.11 -1.49
C VAL A 248 -2.16 -1.30 -2.82
N ILE A 249 -2.78 -0.88 -3.93
CA ILE A 249 -2.35 -1.27 -5.28
C ILE A 249 -2.08 -0.07 -6.19
N LYS A 250 -0.96 -0.11 -6.92
CA LYS A 250 -0.59 0.84 -7.99
C LYS A 250 -0.47 2.31 -7.53
N ASN A 251 -0.29 2.57 -6.23
CA ASN A 251 -0.13 3.93 -5.71
C ASN A 251 1.29 4.45 -5.95
N THR A 252 1.44 5.77 -6.08
CA THR A 252 2.75 6.43 -6.10
C THR A 252 2.93 7.22 -4.82
N ILE A 253 4.01 6.95 -4.09
CA ILE A 253 4.34 7.61 -2.82
C ILE A 253 5.73 8.21 -2.96
N LYS A 254 5.86 9.54 -2.81
CA LYS A 254 7.12 10.24 -3.14
C LYS A 254 7.48 11.36 -2.15
N ASN A 255 8.76 11.45 -1.77
CA ASN A 255 9.30 12.51 -0.90
C ASN A 255 8.52 12.61 0.42
N THR A 256 8.52 11.54 1.22
CA THR A 256 7.78 11.50 2.48
C THR A 256 8.72 11.36 3.67
N GLY A 257 8.28 11.86 4.82
CA GLY A 257 8.83 11.43 6.09
C GLY A 257 8.63 9.92 6.31
N ASN A 258 9.45 9.39 7.22
CA ASN A 258 9.43 8.04 7.74
C ASN A 258 9.14 6.94 6.70
N ILE A 259 8.18 6.05 6.98
CA ILE A 259 7.85 4.87 6.18
C ILE A 259 6.83 5.22 5.08
N GLY A 260 6.94 4.57 3.92
CA GLY A 260 6.03 4.78 2.79
C GLY A 260 4.67 4.10 2.95
N ILE A 261 4.66 2.79 3.18
CA ILE A 261 3.46 1.99 3.49
C ILE A 261 3.79 1.08 4.68
N ASP A 262 2.93 1.06 5.70
CA ASP A 262 3.11 0.24 6.89
C ASP A 262 1.85 -0.58 7.25
N PHE A 263 2.08 -1.71 7.92
CA PHE A 263 1.08 -2.64 8.44
C PHE A 263 1.30 -2.96 9.94
N SER A 264 1.33 -1.93 10.79
CA SER A 264 1.62 -1.95 12.24
C SER A 264 0.61 -2.69 13.14
N GLY A 265 1.10 -3.44 14.14
CA GLY A 265 0.27 -4.12 15.14
C GLY A 265 1.05 -4.74 16.32
N ASN A 266 0.34 -5.24 17.33
CA ASN A 266 0.83 -5.68 18.64
C ASN A 266 1.36 -4.54 19.54
N TYR A 267 1.06 -3.27 19.20
CA TYR A 267 1.35 -2.10 20.05
C TYR A 267 0.27 -1.84 21.12
N GLY A 268 -0.78 -2.67 21.19
CA GLY A 268 -1.86 -2.53 22.17
C GLY A 268 -2.99 -1.59 21.75
N TYR A 269 -3.17 -1.33 20.45
CA TYR A 269 -4.32 -0.56 19.96
C TYR A 269 -5.65 -1.24 20.31
N CYS A 270 -5.66 -2.58 20.35
CA CYS A 270 -6.78 -3.42 20.79
C CYS A 270 -6.40 -4.24 22.03
N SER A 271 -7.23 -4.19 23.07
CA SER A 271 -7.14 -5.03 24.28
C SER A 271 -6.99 -6.53 23.96
N LYS A 272 -7.75 -7.03 22.99
CA LYS A 272 -7.61 -8.41 22.50
C LYS A 272 -6.48 -8.53 21.47
N ALA A 273 -5.28 -8.86 21.95
CA ALA A 273 -4.08 -9.12 21.13
C ALA A 273 -4.28 -10.04 19.90
N SER A 274 -5.27 -10.96 19.92
CA SER A 274 -5.56 -11.82 18.77
C SER A 274 -6.17 -11.11 17.55
N VAL A 275 -6.48 -9.81 17.66
CA VAL A 275 -6.96 -8.96 16.55
C VAL A 275 -6.19 -7.65 16.41
N ASP A 276 -5.19 -7.38 17.26
CA ASP A 276 -4.39 -6.15 17.31
C ASP A 276 -3.36 -6.03 16.17
N PHE A 277 -3.65 -6.55 14.99
CA PHE A 277 -2.73 -6.53 13.86
C PHE A 277 -3.44 -6.62 12.50
N PRO A 278 -2.91 -5.93 11.47
CA PRO A 278 -3.35 -6.06 10.09
C PRO A 278 -3.18 -7.48 9.58
N ARG A 279 -4.21 -8.01 8.92
CA ARG A 279 -4.19 -9.39 8.43
C ARG A 279 -4.93 -9.62 7.13
N TYR A 280 -4.37 -10.49 6.29
CA TYR A 280 -4.89 -10.76 4.94
C TYR A 280 -4.88 -9.47 4.10
N CYS A 281 -3.69 -8.92 3.89
CA CYS A 281 -3.48 -7.64 3.20
C CYS A 281 -2.50 -7.81 2.03
N VAL A 282 -2.59 -6.92 1.03
CA VAL A 282 -1.66 -6.89 -0.10
C VAL A 282 -1.18 -5.47 -0.38
N ALA A 283 0.12 -5.32 -0.65
CA ALA A 283 0.69 -4.15 -1.31
C ALA A 283 1.25 -4.59 -2.66
N SER A 284 0.65 -4.17 -3.77
CA SER A 284 1.03 -4.58 -5.13
C SER A 284 1.33 -3.41 -6.06
N ASP A 285 2.37 -3.53 -6.89
CA ASP A 285 2.68 -2.59 -7.98
C ASP A 285 2.85 -1.12 -7.56
N ASN A 286 3.11 -0.85 -6.27
CA ASN A 286 3.29 0.52 -5.79
C ASN A 286 4.69 1.04 -6.16
N ASN A 287 4.78 2.34 -6.42
CA ASN A 287 6.02 3.05 -6.72
C ASN A 287 6.36 3.98 -5.55
N VAL A 288 7.25 3.53 -4.66
CA VAL A 288 7.62 4.20 -3.42
C VAL A 288 9.03 4.77 -3.55
N VAL A 289 9.17 6.09 -3.43
CA VAL A 289 10.41 6.80 -3.79
C VAL A 289 10.76 7.88 -2.77
N ASN A 290 11.97 7.85 -2.22
CA ASN A 290 12.47 8.86 -1.28
C ASN A 290 11.54 9.03 -0.05
N CYS A 291 11.15 7.92 0.56
CA CYS A 291 10.50 7.86 1.88
C CYS A 291 11.60 7.65 2.93
N VAL A 292 11.86 8.68 3.74
CA VAL A 292 13.06 8.77 4.58
C VAL A 292 12.72 9.46 5.90
N SER A 293 12.93 8.76 7.02
CA SER A 293 12.90 9.38 8.36
C SER A 293 14.11 10.28 8.59
N LYS A 294 13.94 11.30 9.43
CA LYS A 294 15.05 12.00 10.09
C LYS A 294 15.51 11.30 11.37
N TYR A 295 14.64 10.50 11.99
CA TYR A 295 14.69 10.18 13.42
C TYR A 295 15.15 8.75 13.70
N ALA A 296 14.86 7.83 12.77
CA ALA A 296 15.03 6.40 12.95
C ALA A 296 15.39 5.73 11.62
N THR A 297 15.70 4.43 11.69
CA THR A 297 15.60 3.55 10.51
C THR A 297 14.16 3.58 9.98
N SER A 298 14.00 3.49 8.67
CA SER A 298 12.69 3.57 7.99
C SER A 298 12.76 2.84 6.65
N TYR A 299 11.65 2.33 6.13
CA TYR A 299 11.60 1.56 4.88
C TYR A 299 10.54 2.09 3.91
N GLY A 300 10.66 1.75 2.63
CA GLY A 300 9.61 2.07 1.66
C GLY A 300 8.30 1.31 1.95
N LEU A 301 8.41 0.01 2.25
CA LEU A 301 7.31 -0.77 2.80
C LEU A 301 7.77 -1.45 4.10
N TYR A 302 6.90 -1.47 5.11
CA TYR A 302 7.11 -2.16 6.37
C TYR A 302 5.93 -3.09 6.69
N VAL A 303 6.21 -4.20 7.37
CA VAL A 303 5.23 -5.00 8.08
C VAL A 303 5.76 -5.18 9.50
N ASP A 304 5.18 -4.45 10.45
CA ASP A 304 5.44 -4.64 11.88
C ASP A 304 4.20 -5.23 12.56
N GLY A 305 4.32 -6.38 13.22
CA GLY A 305 3.18 -7.04 13.87
C GLY A 305 2.12 -7.71 12.97
N GLY A 306 2.01 -7.32 11.70
CA GLY A 306 1.05 -7.87 10.72
C GLY A 306 1.20 -9.37 10.38
N GLN A 307 0.16 -9.96 9.78
CA GLN A 307 0.12 -11.40 9.45
C GLN A 307 -0.60 -11.73 8.14
N ASN A 308 -0.13 -12.75 7.40
CA ASN A 308 -0.71 -13.15 6.11
C ASN A 308 -0.75 -11.98 5.11
N ILE A 309 0.41 -11.34 4.89
CA ILE A 309 0.55 -10.16 4.03
C ILE A 309 1.40 -10.50 2.81
N VAL A 310 1.00 -9.97 1.65
CA VAL A 310 1.73 -10.12 0.39
C VAL A 310 2.24 -8.76 -0.08
N LEU A 311 3.55 -8.64 -0.27
CA LEU A 311 4.22 -7.47 -0.82
C LEU A 311 4.80 -7.88 -2.18
N GLU A 312 4.13 -7.55 -3.28
CA GLU A 312 4.51 -8.02 -4.62
C GLU A 312 4.61 -6.96 -5.72
N ASN A 313 5.52 -7.18 -6.67
CA ASN A 313 5.77 -6.29 -7.83
C ASN A 313 6.13 -4.82 -7.49
N ASN A 314 6.32 -4.45 -6.22
CA ASN A 314 6.54 -3.05 -5.82
C ASN A 314 7.92 -2.57 -6.26
N THR A 315 8.00 -1.28 -6.59
CA THR A 315 9.23 -0.55 -6.84
C THR A 315 9.56 0.30 -5.62
N VAL A 316 10.74 0.12 -5.03
CA VAL A 316 11.22 0.95 -3.90
C VAL A 316 12.59 1.53 -4.21
N ARG A 317 12.70 2.86 -4.21
CA ARG A 317 13.93 3.57 -4.62
C ARG A 317 14.31 4.74 -3.72
N ALA A 318 15.58 4.80 -3.32
CA ALA A 318 16.14 5.89 -2.51
C ALA A 318 15.41 6.18 -1.17
N CYS A 319 14.64 5.21 -0.67
CA CYS A 319 14.03 5.26 0.66
C CYS A 319 15.08 4.97 1.75
N GLY A 320 14.67 5.05 3.03
CA GLY A 320 15.49 4.63 4.16
C GLY A 320 16.03 3.22 3.93
N GLY A 321 15.17 2.23 3.76
CA GLY A 321 15.46 0.88 3.26
C GLY A 321 14.42 0.45 2.22
N GLY A 322 14.61 -0.72 1.61
CA GLY A 322 13.69 -1.28 0.61
C GLY A 322 12.38 -1.77 1.25
N ILE A 323 12.38 -3.02 1.71
CA ILE A 323 11.26 -3.64 2.42
C ILE A 323 11.77 -4.31 3.71
N GLU A 324 11.06 -4.11 4.82
CA GLU A 324 11.29 -4.88 6.04
C GLU A 324 10.04 -5.65 6.47
N VAL A 325 10.26 -6.84 7.03
CA VAL A 325 9.27 -7.65 7.74
C VAL A 325 9.76 -7.75 9.18
N GLY A 326 9.41 -6.75 9.99
CA GLY A 326 9.90 -6.57 11.35
C GLY A 326 8.96 -7.13 12.41
N ALA A 327 9.26 -6.79 13.66
CA ALA A 327 8.41 -7.03 14.82
C ALA A 327 9.03 -6.22 15.99
N GLU A 328 8.77 -4.92 16.09
CA GLU A 328 9.24 -4.11 17.23
C GLU A 328 8.68 -4.67 18.55
N GLN A 329 7.40 -5.05 18.56
CA GLN A 329 6.70 -5.51 19.76
C GLN A 329 6.78 -7.03 19.97
N VAL A 330 6.96 -7.43 21.24
CA VAL A 330 6.89 -8.83 21.66
C VAL A 330 5.43 -9.26 21.80
N ALA A 331 4.87 -9.81 20.72
CA ALA A 331 3.50 -10.31 20.72
C ALA A 331 3.25 -11.36 21.83
N SER A 332 2.20 -11.14 22.62
CA SER A 332 1.91 -11.81 23.90
C SER A 332 1.90 -13.34 23.87
N LYS A 333 1.66 -13.96 22.71
CA LYS A 333 1.98 -15.38 22.44
C LYS A 333 2.47 -15.51 20.99
N LYS A 334 2.98 -16.69 20.62
CA LYS A 334 3.23 -17.08 19.21
C LYS A 334 1.96 -17.05 18.31
N LYS A 335 0.77 -16.75 18.87
CA LYS A 335 -0.53 -16.52 18.16
C LYS A 335 -1.30 -15.05 18.53
N TYR A 336 -0.10 -14.38 18.11
CA TYR A 336 0.05 -13.05 17.40
C TYR A 336 1.42 -12.57 16.85
N ALA A 337 2.56 -13.20 17.15
CA ALA A 337 3.84 -12.84 16.51
C ALA A 337 3.83 -12.91 14.96
N VAL A 338 4.47 -11.96 14.27
CA VAL A 338 4.43 -11.76 12.80
C VAL A 338 4.62 -13.04 12.02
N ARG A 339 3.70 -13.35 11.09
CA ARG A 339 3.83 -14.58 10.30
C ARG A 339 3.14 -14.62 8.94
N ASN A 340 3.57 -15.58 8.12
CA ASN A 340 3.01 -15.92 6.80
C ASN A 340 3.15 -14.76 5.79
N ILE A 341 4.33 -14.14 5.73
CA ILE A 341 4.58 -12.96 4.90
C ILE A 341 5.25 -13.38 3.58
N LYS A 342 4.70 -12.95 2.44
CA LYS A 342 5.29 -13.17 1.11
C LYS A 342 5.83 -11.85 0.59
N VAL A 343 7.12 -11.79 0.27
CA VAL A 343 7.76 -10.65 -0.40
C VAL A 343 8.29 -11.18 -1.73
N GLN A 344 7.64 -10.85 -2.86
CA GLN A 344 8.01 -11.42 -4.16
C GLN A 344 8.04 -10.44 -5.33
N ASN A 345 8.93 -10.68 -6.30
CA ASN A 345 9.08 -9.89 -7.54
C ASN A 345 9.38 -8.38 -7.35
N ASN A 346 9.69 -7.90 -6.14
CA ASN A 346 9.88 -6.47 -5.89
C ASN A 346 11.23 -5.98 -6.44
N TYR A 347 11.29 -4.73 -6.92
CA TYR A 347 12.49 -4.08 -7.45
C TYR A 347 12.98 -2.98 -6.50
N LEU A 348 14.06 -3.29 -5.77
CA LEU A 348 14.52 -2.56 -4.59
C LEU A 348 15.93 -2.01 -4.85
N VAL A 349 16.07 -0.71 -5.09
CA VAL A 349 17.32 -0.13 -5.59
C VAL A 349 17.75 1.18 -4.92
N ASN A 350 19.05 1.30 -4.65
CA ASN A 350 19.70 2.50 -4.08
C ASN A 350 19.06 2.99 -2.76
N ASN A 351 18.45 2.12 -1.96
CA ASN A 351 17.95 2.49 -0.64
C ASN A 351 19.12 2.58 0.36
N LYS A 352 19.01 3.43 1.38
CA LYS A 352 20.15 3.78 2.26
C LYS A 352 20.61 2.58 3.11
N GLU A 353 19.67 1.86 3.69
CA GLU A 353 19.85 0.61 4.42
C GLU A 353 19.51 -0.58 3.51
N ASN A 354 19.24 -1.75 4.09
CA ASN A 354 18.98 -3.01 3.40
C ASN A 354 17.96 -2.91 2.24
N GLY A 355 18.16 -3.77 1.24
CA GLY A 355 17.13 -4.07 0.24
C GLY A 355 15.96 -4.83 0.86
N LEU A 356 16.26 -5.94 1.55
CA LEU A 356 15.33 -6.73 2.34
C LEU A 356 15.84 -6.89 3.79
N THR A 357 14.96 -6.71 4.77
CA THR A 357 15.22 -7.11 6.16
C THR A 357 14.10 -8.00 6.69
N VAL A 358 14.45 -9.00 7.51
CA VAL A 358 13.48 -9.86 8.22
C VAL A 358 13.86 -10.00 9.68
N GLY A 359 12.98 -9.51 10.56
CA GLY A 359 13.04 -9.56 12.02
C GLY A 359 14.01 -8.58 12.69
N GLY A 360 13.76 -8.33 13.98
CA GLY A 360 14.32 -7.19 14.73
C GLY A 360 15.84 -7.22 14.95
N TYR A 361 16.40 -6.03 15.16
CA TYR A 361 17.84 -5.76 15.34
C TYR A 361 18.38 -6.03 16.76
N ALA A 362 17.52 -6.28 17.75
CA ALA A 362 17.88 -6.53 19.14
C ALA A 362 17.17 -7.78 19.71
N THR A 363 17.76 -8.38 20.74
CA THR A 363 17.34 -9.69 21.28
C THR A 363 16.00 -9.65 22.02
N ASN A 364 15.63 -8.48 22.56
CA ASN A 364 14.40 -8.20 23.32
C ASN A 364 13.17 -7.86 22.47
N LEU A 365 13.32 -7.62 21.16
CA LEU A 365 12.21 -7.28 20.25
C LEU A 365 11.35 -8.52 19.91
N GLY A 366 10.32 -8.37 19.09
CA GLY A 366 9.52 -9.48 18.57
C GLY A 366 10.31 -10.47 17.69
N ASN A 367 9.70 -11.64 17.44
CA ASN A 367 10.22 -12.64 16.51
C ASN A 367 9.31 -12.77 15.28
N VAL A 368 9.90 -13.07 14.13
CA VAL A 368 9.19 -13.19 12.84
C VAL A 368 9.18 -14.64 12.36
N TYR A 369 8.07 -15.11 11.81
CA TYR A 369 7.85 -16.51 11.44
C TYR A 369 7.39 -16.70 9.99
N LYS A 370 7.79 -17.78 9.31
CA LYS A 370 7.20 -18.24 8.04
C LYS A 370 7.18 -17.14 6.96
N VAL A 371 8.36 -16.73 6.51
CA VAL A 371 8.55 -15.65 5.52
C VAL A 371 9.11 -16.20 4.22
N LEU A 372 8.49 -15.85 3.09
CA LEU A 372 8.96 -16.19 1.75
C LEU A 372 9.53 -14.94 1.08
N LEU A 373 10.85 -14.92 0.85
CA LEU A 373 11.52 -13.94 0.00
C LEU A 373 11.78 -14.61 -1.36
N LYS A 374 11.00 -14.25 -2.40
CA LYS A 374 11.02 -14.92 -3.70
C LYS A 374 11.28 -13.97 -4.87
N ASP A 375 12.27 -14.27 -5.69
CA ASP A 375 12.49 -13.66 -7.01
C ASP A 375 12.57 -12.10 -6.99
N ASN A 376 12.90 -11.50 -5.85
CA ASN A 376 13.09 -10.03 -5.71
C ASN A 376 14.43 -9.59 -6.29
N ILE A 377 14.51 -8.35 -6.77
CA ILE A 377 15.71 -7.75 -7.35
C ILE A 377 16.22 -6.62 -6.45
N CYS A 378 17.28 -6.90 -5.70
CA CYS A 378 17.95 -5.96 -4.80
C CYS A 378 19.26 -5.46 -5.44
N ILE A 379 19.36 -4.16 -5.72
CA ILE A 379 20.51 -3.54 -6.38
C ILE A 379 21.04 -2.35 -5.56
N ASN A 380 22.33 -2.37 -5.23
CA ASN A 380 23.06 -1.24 -4.63
C ASN A 380 22.44 -0.65 -3.34
N ASN A 381 21.67 -1.44 -2.59
CA ASN A 381 21.18 -1.04 -1.27
C ASN A 381 22.30 -1.12 -0.21
N GLY A 382 22.07 -0.50 0.95
CA GLY A 382 22.92 -0.57 2.13
C GLY A 382 24.12 0.39 2.12
N LYS A 383 24.29 1.15 3.21
CA LYS A 383 25.43 2.07 3.45
C LYS A 383 26.77 1.34 3.35
N ARG A 384 26.90 0.19 4.01
CA ARG A 384 28.09 -0.69 3.92
C ARG A 384 27.94 -1.72 2.79
N GLY A 385 26.71 -2.07 2.41
CA GLY A 385 26.36 -2.71 1.14
C GLY A 385 25.38 -3.89 1.26
N GLU A 386 24.81 -4.07 2.44
CA GLU A 386 23.85 -5.09 2.81
C GLU A 386 22.62 -5.01 1.91
N ASN A 387 22.30 -6.12 1.25
CA ASN A 387 21.08 -6.25 0.45
C ASN A 387 20.05 -7.18 1.09
N LEU A 388 20.47 -8.06 2.02
CA LEU A 388 19.60 -8.89 2.84
C LEU A 388 20.11 -8.94 4.29
N THR A 389 19.29 -8.54 5.26
CA THR A 389 19.48 -8.81 6.69
C THR A 389 18.43 -9.80 7.21
N ILE A 390 18.83 -10.79 8.02
CA ILE A 390 17.88 -11.69 8.72
C ILE A 390 18.33 -11.91 10.17
N SER A 391 17.47 -11.55 11.11
CA SER A 391 17.66 -11.67 12.57
C SER A 391 16.33 -12.00 13.24
N LYS A 392 16.33 -12.67 14.40
CA LYS A 392 15.12 -12.91 15.20
C LYS A 392 13.97 -13.58 14.40
N ALA A 393 14.33 -14.48 13.48
CA ALA A 393 13.42 -15.05 12.50
C ALA A 393 13.50 -16.58 12.42
N GLU A 394 12.36 -17.23 12.19
CA GLU A 394 12.20 -18.69 12.09
C GLU A 394 11.36 -19.03 10.85
N ASP A 395 11.70 -20.13 10.15
CA ASP A 395 11.08 -20.58 8.90
C ASP A 395 11.15 -19.53 7.75
N VAL A 396 12.34 -19.00 7.44
CA VAL A 396 12.54 -18.06 6.32
C VAL A 396 13.05 -18.79 5.08
N TYR A 397 12.38 -18.60 3.95
CA TYR A 397 12.70 -19.22 2.66
C TYR A 397 13.11 -18.16 1.64
N ILE A 398 14.38 -18.18 1.22
CA ILE A 398 15.00 -17.19 0.34
C ILE A 398 15.32 -17.86 -1.01
N LYS A 399 14.45 -17.64 -2.00
CA LYS A 399 14.49 -18.34 -3.30
C LYS A 399 14.61 -17.38 -4.49
N GLY A 400 15.57 -17.62 -5.39
CA GLY A 400 15.63 -16.96 -6.71
C GLY A 400 15.93 -15.46 -6.73
N ASN A 401 16.14 -14.83 -5.58
CA ASN A 401 16.37 -13.39 -5.46
C ASN A 401 17.73 -12.99 -6.04
N VAL A 402 17.83 -11.76 -6.51
CA VAL A 402 19.07 -11.11 -6.95
C VAL A 402 19.55 -10.16 -5.85
N PHE A 403 20.77 -10.33 -5.36
CA PHE A 403 21.44 -9.45 -4.41
C PHE A 403 22.75 -8.95 -5.02
N SER A 404 22.75 -7.72 -5.55
CA SER A 404 23.83 -7.20 -6.40
C SER A 404 24.29 -5.81 -5.95
N ASN A 405 25.58 -5.64 -5.63
CA ASN A 405 26.15 -4.35 -5.24
C ASN A 405 27.36 -3.96 -6.10
N THR A 406 27.51 -2.67 -6.42
CA THR A 406 28.71 -2.10 -7.07
C THR A 406 29.86 -1.86 -6.08
N LYS A 407 29.63 -1.94 -4.77
CA LYS A 407 30.68 -1.88 -3.74
C LYS A 407 31.55 -3.14 -3.75
N SER A 408 32.83 -2.98 -3.44
CA SER A 408 33.82 -4.06 -3.52
C SER A 408 33.82 -4.99 -2.29
N ASN A 409 33.63 -4.40 -1.11
CA ASN A 409 33.68 -5.02 0.22
C ASN A 409 32.29 -5.20 0.87
N ALA A 410 31.21 -5.12 0.09
CA ALA A 410 29.85 -5.27 0.62
C ALA A 410 29.60 -6.66 1.22
N THR A 411 29.13 -6.68 2.47
CA THR A 411 28.41 -7.81 3.05
C THR A 411 27.11 -8.00 2.29
N ILE A 412 26.91 -9.13 1.61
CA ILE A 412 25.74 -9.31 0.74
C ILE A 412 24.53 -9.84 1.53
N VAL A 413 24.79 -10.76 2.46
CA VAL A 413 23.83 -11.32 3.43
C VAL A 413 24.37 -11.10 4.84
N TYR A 414 23.55 -10.55 5.73
CA TYR A 414 23.89 -10.26 7.12
C TYR A 414 22.95 -10.98 8.09
N MET A 415 23.47 -11.91 8.88
CA MET A 415 22.70 -12.66 9.89
C MET A 415 23.43 -12.65 11.23
N PRO A 416 23.28 -11.59 12.05
CA PRO A 416 24.13 -11.34 13.21
C PRO A 416 23.95 -12.37 14.32
N PHE A 417 22.72 -12.83 14.58
CA PHE A 417 22.43 -13.69 15.72
C PHE A 417 22.56 -15.18 15.42
N SER A 418 22.97 -15.95 16.44
CA SER A 418 23.12 -17.40 16.41
C SER A 418 21.79 -18.15 16.22
N SER A 419 21.86 -19.48 16.07
CA SER A 419 20.71 -20.38 16.01
C SER A 419 19.77 -20.31 17.22
N LYS A 420 20.18 -19.71 18.35
CA LYS A 420 19.27 -19.41 19.47
C LYS A 420 18.12 -18.50 19.03
N TYR A 421 18.38 -17.53 18.14
CA TYR A 421 17.43 -16.50 17.71
C TYR A 421 17.03 -16.57 16.24
N THR A 422 17.84 -17.18 15.36
CA THR A 422 17.59 -17.20 13.90
C THR A 422 17.68 -18.63 13.35
N ARG A 423 16.54 -19.20 12.92
CA ARG A 423 16.32 -20.65 12.72
C ARG A 423 15.66 -20.99 11.38
N ASN A 424 15.83 -22.23 10.93
CA ASN A 424 15.15 -22.79 9.73
C ASN A 424 15.26 -21.91 8.47
N ILE A 425 16.40 -21.24 8.29
CA ILE A 425 16.65 -20.33 7.17
C ILE A 425 17.16 -21.13 5.97
N THR A 426 16.45 -21.08 4.84
CA THR A 426 16.75 -21.85 3.63
C THR A 426 17.05 -20.95 2.44
N PHE A 427 18.20 -21.14 1.80
CA PHE A 427 18.59 -20.44 0.57
C PHE A 427 18.55 -21.38 -0.65
N LYS A 428 18.01 -20.93 -1.80
CA LYS A 428 17.88 -21.76 -3.01
C LYS A 428 17.83 -20.94 -4.30
N LYS A 429 18.72 -21.21 -5.26
CA LYS A 429 18.79 -20.55 -6.59
C LYS A 429 18.92 -19.01 -6.59
N ASN A 430 19.39 -18.37 -5.53
CA ASN A 430 19.64 -16.92 -5.51
C ASN A 430 20.85 -16.54 -6.38
N ARG A 431 20.95 -15.24 -6.74
CA ARG A 431 22.05 -14.67 -7.52
C ARG A 431 22.75 -13.59 -6.72
N TYR A 432 24.06 -13.73 -6.51
CA TYR A 432 24.87 -12.82 -5.71
C TYR A 432 25.87 -12.04 -6.58
N TYR A 433 26.16 -10.79 -6.22
CA TYR A 433 27.24 -10.02 -6.82
C TYR A 433 27.76 -8.91 -5.91
N SER A 434 29.08 -8.77 -5.84
CA SER A 434 29.79 -7.59 -5.36
C SER A 434 30.98 -7.30 -6.29
N ALA A 435 31.44 -6.05 -6.38
CA ALA A 435 32.51 -5.67 -7.30
C ALA A 435 33.89 -6.26 -6.94
N GLY A 436 34.09 -6.71 -5.69
CA GLY A 436 35.30 -7.42 -5.28
C GLY A 436 35.37 -8.87 -5.78
N GLY A 437 34.30 -9.34 -6.43
CA GLY A 437 34.23 -10.67 -7.03
C GLY A 437 34.09 -11.82 -6.02
N LYS A 438 33.89 -13.04 -6.54
CA LYS A 438 33.60 -14.25 -5.74
C LYS A 438 34.65 -14.59 -4.67
N LYS A 439 35.88 -14.11 -4.81
CA LYS A 439 36.98 -14.28 -3.84
C LYS A 439 36.90 -13.30 -2.66
N LYS A 440 36.44 -12.05 -2.85
CA LYS A 440 36.40 -11.01 -1.79
C LYS A 440 35.01 -10.75 -1.20
N ALA A 441 33.93 -11.26 -1.82
CA ALA A 441 32.56 -11.09 -1.33
C ALA A 441 32.37 -11.54 0.13
N ILE A 442 31.69 -10.73 0.94
CA ILE A 442 31.50 -10.96 2.37
C ILE A 442 30.07 -11.45 2.64
N PHE A 443 29.95 -12.44 3.53
CA PHE A 443 28.69 -12.95 4.04
C PHE A 443 28.81 -13.14 5.55
N TYR A 444 27.76 -12.81 6.31
CA TYR A 444 27.72 -13.02 7.75
C TYR A 444 26.59 -13.98 8.10
N PHE A 445 26.92 -15.12 8.72
CA PHE A 445 25.98 -16.21 8.96
C PHE A 445 26.07 -16.69 10.40
N LYS A 446 24.97 -16.54 11.15
CA LYS A 446 24.79 -17.05 12.53
C LYS A 446 25.88 -16.61 13.52
N GLY A 447 26.31 -15.35 13.46
CA GLY A 447 27.36 -14.82 14.34
C GLY A 447 28.79 -14.96 13.81
N LYS A 448 29.00 -15.40 12.56
CA LYS A 448 30.34 -15.59 11.98
C LYS A 448 30.44 -15.03 10.57
N GLU A 449 31.58 -14.40 10.26
CA GLU A 449 31.88 -13.85 8.94
C GLU A 449 32.56 -14.89 8.02
N TYR A 450 32.23 -14.84 6.73
CA TYR A 450 32.74 -15.71 5.68
C TYR A 450 33.18 -14.88 4.46
N LYS A 451 34.49 -14.64 4.37
CA LYS A 451 35.14 -14.02 3.21
C LYS A 451 35.22 -15.06 2.07
N SER A 452 34.57 -14.78 0.94
CA SER A 452 34.37 -15.56 -0.30
C SER A 452 33.05 -16.37 -0.44
N TYR A 453 32.53 -16.39 -1.66
CA TYR A 453 31.32 -17.13 -2.06
C TYR A 453 31.47 -18.66 -1.91
N ALA A 454 32.68 -19.19 -2.07
CA ALA A 454 32.95 -20.61 -1.85
C ALA A 454 32.77 -21.02 -0.38
N LYS A 455 33.14 -20.15 0.57
CA LYS A 455 32.87 -20.37 2.00
C LYS A 455 31.37 -20.23 2.30
N TRP A 456 30.68 -19.25 1.70
CA TRP A 456 29.23 -19.10 1.81
C TRP A 456 28.47 -20.37 1.40
N LEU A 457 28.74 -20.94 0.23
CA LEU A 457 28.04 -22.14 -0.25
C LEU A 457 28.20 -23.34 0.70
N LYS A 458 29.41 -23.52 1.29
CA LYS A 458 29.66 -24.60 2.26
C LYS A 458 28.79 -24.48 3.52
N VAL A 459 28.57 -23.26 4.05
CA VAL A 459 27.85 -23.06 5.33
C VAL A 459 26.35 -22.81 5.17
N SER A 460 25.92 -22.20 4.07
CA SER A 460 24.51 -22.04 3.72
C SER A 460 23.85 -23.32 3.20
N LYS A 461 24.67 -24.28 2.72
CA LYS A 461 24.25 -25.51 2.01
C LYS A 461 23.35 -25.23 0.80
N GLU A 462 23.48 -24.04 0.22
CA GLU A 462 22.62 -23.51 -0.84
C GLU A 462 22.84 -24.23 -2.19
N LYS A 463 21.75 -24.66 -2.84
CA LYS A 463 21.80 -25.38 -4.13
C LYS A 463 21.29 -24.52 -5.30
N GLY A 464 22.02 -24.59 -6.42
CA GLY A 464 21.63 -24.00 -7.71
C GLY A 464 21.82 -22.49 -7.83
N SER A 465 22.62 -21.88 -6.95
CA SER A 465 22.83 -20.42 -6.88
C SER A 465 24.12 -19.97 -7.56
N ALA A 466 24.15 -18.72 -8.05
CA ALA A 466 25.23 -18.22 -8.88
C ALA A 466 25.81 -16.87 -8.39
N PHE A 467 27.13 -16.70 -8.49
CA PHE A 467 27.77 -15.39 -8.34
C PHE A 467 27.90 -14.73 -9.73
N LYS A 468 26.95 -13.87 -10.11
CA LYS A 468 26.89 -13.25 -11.45
C LYS A 468 26.23 -11.87 -11.36
N LYS A 469 26.87 -10.86 -11.97
CA LYS A 469 26.35 -9.48 -12.05
C LYS A 469 24.96 -9.45 -12.67
N TYR A 470 24.06 -8.65 -12.10
CA TYR A 470 22.77 -8.39 -12.72
C TYR A 470 22.92 -7.37 -13.86
N ASN A 471 22.78 -7.84 -15.09
CA ASN A 471 22.82 -7.01 -16.30
C ASN A 471 21.41 -6.87 -16.86
N LYS A 472 20.78 -5.69 -16.73
CA LYS A 472 19.42 -5.40 -17.24
C LYS A 472 19.27 -5.49 -18.78
N LYS A 473 20.37 -5.72 -19.52
CA LYS A 473 20.39 -5.83 -20.99
C LYS A 473 20.16 -7.24 -21.55
N SER A 474 20.01 -8.29 -20.74
CA SER A 474 19.63 -9.63 -21.24
C SER A 474 18.14 -9.67 -21.63
N LYS A 475 17.84 -9.72 -22.93
CA LYS A 475 16.48 -9.86 -23.48
C LYS A 475 15.91 -11.27 -23.19
N SER A 476 15.33 -11.45 -22.00
CA SER A 476 14.46 -12.59 -21.66
C SER A 476 13.34 -12.14 -20.74
N ASP A 477 13.70 -11.36 -19.72
CA ASP A 477 12.82 -10.94 -18.62
C ASP A 477 11.94 -9.73 -19.03
N ASN A 478 11.47 -9.75 -20.29
CA ASN A 478 10.36 -8.94 -20.74
C ASN A 478 9.10 -9.43 -20.03
N PHE A 479 8.81 -8.86 -18.85
CA PHE A 479 7.44 -8.76 -18.34
C PHE A 479 6.63 -7.81 -19.25
N LYS A 480 6.44 -8.24 -20.51
CA LYS A 480 5.30 -7.82 -21.31
C LYS A 480 4.07 -8.40 -20.63
N TYR A 481 3.31 -7.54 -19.97
CA TYR A 481 1.94 -7.84 -19.61
C TYR A 481 1.20 -8.31 -20.88
N LYS A 482 0.69 -9.54 -20.84
CA LYS A 482 -0.44 -9.99 -21.66
C LYS A 482 -1.68 -9.86 -20.77
#